data_AF-A0AAW2H7X5-F1
#
_entry.id   AF-A0AAW2H7X5-F1
#
_cell.length_a   1.000
_cell.length_b   1.000
_cell.length_c   1.000
_cell.angle_alpha   90.00
_cell.angle_beta   90.00
_cell.angle_gamma   90.00
#
_symmetry.space_group_name_H-M   'P 1'
#
loop_
_entity.id
_entity.type
_entity.pdbx_description
1 polymer ?
#
loop_
_entity_poly.entity_id
_entity_poly.type
_entity_poly.pdbx_seq_one_letter_code
_entity_poly.pdbx_strand_id
1 'polypeptide(L)'
;MSILNLDHTCREVDLPLCRVIKAQACKYTSRKAPIGAMDVHSPSTVALLLVALLCSLRLLVNTKRHYAAIGRKELVLFFYMYIGCLSIDTILISGIELESTVYTYLTTMQLSLAATALFSLFVSGITSAVFSDIGILKSIVVVRVLSFVYFLVVGAVTLAGLVSKNGVVLFFLLFVLNLCIALCYIVSQLILLTRNDSEVWAYGTLAVAAMFFVPAVAVLLYGANHVSFWSERYLDGLFVFHLFMFCTIIMVHKRDLAHTSIYCLALSKSMASLRPAHLETEIRVERLETPEEAACVELVPSVALEADVLDVGELLRVVSRHRLPRHIKRVKKTAQPGKALVLVGFKHALRDCDMTMFCKHRAVDVMVPKDMPVTQKQNTECQKHWPCYYFCRKVFPDVDASHVQGMLADLLGRSRALRNTFCSGICTIFQDGAAVHSEVDTDNVVGHAVMKSVSAASRRGAGYLCTGLDAFVYREPCVSCAMAFVHGRISRVFFVEERPHGPYTHLRLCYNKSLNHRYPVYQIALAETPVPQSRI
;
A
#
# COMPACT_ATOMS: atom_id res chain seq x y z
N MET A 1 -51.02 15.97 -5.66
CA MET A 1 -51.24 15.43 -4.30
C MET A 1 -51.06 13.92 -4.17
N SER A 2 -51.25 13.10 -5.23
CA SER A 2 -51.11 11.63 -5.14
C SER A 2 -49.68 11.14 -4.86
N ILE A 3 -48.64 11.86 -5.30
CA ILE A 3 -47.24 11.45 -5.08
C ILE A 3 -46.77 11.70 -3.65
N LEU A 4 -47.22 12.81 -3.05
CA LEU A 4 -46.86 13.20 -1.69
C LEU A 4 -47.38 12.17 -0.66
N ASN A 5 -48.51 11.52 -0.95
CA ASN A 5 -49.05 10.44 -0.11
C ASN A 5 -48.48 9.05 -0.44
N LEU A 6 -47.50 8.94 -1.34
CA LEU A 6 -46.98 7.68 -1.92
C LEU A 6 -48.03 6.84 -2.67
N ASP A 7 -49.23 7.34 -2.92
CA ASP A 7 -50.30 6.63 -3.61
C ASP A 7 -49.89 6.18 -5.00
N HIS A 8 -49.22 7.06 -5.73
CA HIS A 8 -48.73 6.76 -7.07
C HIS A 8 -47.62 5.71 -7.01
N THR A 9 -46.56 5.99 -6.26
CA THR A 9 -45.38 5.12 -6.14
C THR A 9 -45.75 3.71 -5.67
N CYS A 10 -46.62 3.58 -4.67
CA CYS A 10 -47.06 2.27 -4.17
C CYS A 10 -48.00 1.50 -5.11
N ARG A 11 -48.61 2.16 -6.11
CA ARG A 11 -49.39 1.48 -7.16
C ARG A 11 -48.50 0.92 -8.26
N GLU A 12 -47.35 1.53 -8.49
CA GLU A 12 -46.39 1.17 -9.54
C GLU A 12 -45.28 0.22 -9.05
N VAL A 13 -44.87 0.34 -7.79
CA VAL A 13 -43.75 -0.42 -7.21
C VAL A 13 -44.17 -1.06 -5.90
N ASP A 14 -43.84 -2.35 -5.74
CA ASP A 14 -44.05 -3.10 -4.51
C ASP A 14 -42.90 -2.86 -3.49
N LEU A 15 -42.77 -1.61 -3.03
CA LEU A 15 -41.80 -1.26 -1.98
C LEU A 15 -42.20 -1.88 -0.63
N PRO A 16 -41.24 -2.29 0.23
CA PRO A 16 -41.56 -2.85 1.54
C PRO A 16 -42.47 -1.94 2.40
N LEU A 17 -42.23 -0.64 2.38
CA LEU A 17 -43.08 0.34 3.08
C LEU A 17 -44.52 0.38 2.56
N CYS A 18 -44.72 0.10 1.27
CA CYS A 18 -46.04 0.17 0.66
C CYS A 18 -46.96 -0.93 1.20
N ARG A 19 -46.41 -2.12 1.47
CA ARG A 19 -47.14 -3.23 2.09
C ARG A 19 -47.64 -2.91 3.50
N VAL A 20 -46.92 -2.06 4.25
CA VAL A 20 -47.33 -1.61 5.60
C VAL A 20 -48.40 -0.52 5.55
N ILE A 21 -48.21 0.49 4.69
CA ILE A 21 -49.11 1.65 4.62
C ILE A 21 -50.41 1.29 3.90
N LYS A 22 -50.33 0.46 2.84
CA LYS A 22 -51.44 0.16 1.94
C LYS A 22 -51.50 -1.33 1.61
N ALA A 23 -52.61 -1.96 2.01
CA ALA A 23 -52.92 -3.34 1.65
C ALA A 23 -53.36 -3.51 0.17
N GLN A 24 -53.06 -2.55 -0.71
CA GLN A 24 -53.48 -2.59 -2.11
C GLN A 24 -52.46 -3.35 -2.96
N ALA A 25 -52.94 -4.31 -3.76
CA ALA A 25 -52.12 -5.07 -4.68
C ALA A 25 -51.49 -4.16 -5.75
N CYS A 26 -50.16 -4.20 -5.84
CA CYS A 26 -49.42 -3.49 -6.89
C CYS A 26 -49.82 -4.04 -8.27
N LYS A 27 -50.07 -3.15 -9.23
CA LYS A 27 -50.56 -3.53 -10.58
C LYS A 27 -49.50 -4.25 -11.41
N TYR A 28 -48.23 -3.98 -11.15
CA TYR A 28 -47.09 -4.44 -11.96
C TYR A 28 -46.02 -5.03 -11.04
N THR A 29 -46.21 -6.28 -10.63
CA THR A 29 -45.22 -7.05 -9.87
C THR A 29 -44.46 -7.98 -10.81
N SER A 30 -43.17 -8.22 -10.55
CA SER A 30 -42.38 -9.23 -11.27
C SER A 30 -42.94 -10.63 -11.02
N ARG A 31 -42.63 -11.52 -11.96
CA ARG A 31 -42.97 -12.94 -11.89
C ARG A 31 -42.39 -13.57 -10.62
N LYS A 32 -43.17 -14.45 -10.00
CA LYS A 32 -42.66 -15.36 -8.98
C LYS A 32 -41.83 -16.47 -9.66
N ALA A 33 -40.75 -16.89 -9.03
CA ALA A 33 -39.99 -18.06 -9.48
C ALA A 33 -39.90 -19.10 -8.35
N PRO A 34 -40.18 -20.39 -8.64
CA PRO A 34 -40.00 -21.44 -7.66
C PRO A 34 -38.51 -21.73 -7.46
N ILE A 35 -38.02 -21.59 -6.23
CA ILE A 35 -36.67 -22.03 -5.83
C ILE A 35 -36.84 -23.08 -4.75
N GLY A 36 -36.75 -24.36 -5.14
CA GLY A 36 -37.04 -25.47 -4.25
C GLY A 36 -38.53 -25.52 -3.88
N ALA A 37 -38.85 -25.45 -2.57
CA ALA A 37 -40.23 -25.50 -2.05
C ALA A 37 -40.84 -24.11 -1.78
N MET A 38 -40.14 -23.01 -2.08
CA MET A 38 -40.59 -21.65 -1.81
C MET A 38 -40.70 -20.85 -3.12
N ASP A 39 -41.79 -20.09 -3.27
CA ASP A 39 -41.97 -19.13 -4.35
C ASP A 39 -41.32 -17.80 -3.99
N VAL A 40 -40.21 -17.47 -4.64
CA VAL A 40 -39.50 -16.20 -4.41
C VAL A 40 -40.14 -15.10 -5.23
N HIS A 41 -40.46 -13.99 -4.57
CA HIS A 41 -40.95 -12.77 -5.20
C HIS A 41 -39.78 -11.98 -5.82
N SER A 42 -39.97 -11.46 -7.04
CA SER A 42 -38.99 -10.63 -7.77
C SER A 42 -37.55 -11.21 -7.77
N PRO A 43 -37.35 -12.41 -8.34
CA PRO A 43 -36.10 -13.17 -8.24
C PRO A 43 -34.89 -12.44 -8.84
N SER A 44 -35.09 -11.63 -9.88
CA SER A 44 -34.03 -10.83 -10.51
C SER A 44 -33.48 -9.75 -9.56
N THR A 45 -34.36 -9.09 -8.81
CA THR A 45 -33.97 -8.09 -7.80
C THR A 45 -33.24 -8.75 -6.63
N VAL A 46 -33.74 -9.89 -6.14
CA VAL A 46 -33.08 -10.65 -5.05
C VAL A 46 -31.68 -11.09 -5.48
N ALA A 47 -31.53 -11.62 -6.69
CA ALA A 47 -30.22 -12.01 -7.23
C ALA A 47 -29.25 -10.82 -7.32
N LEU A 48 -29.73 -9.66 -7.81
CA LEU A 48 -28.94 -8.43 -7.86
C LEU A 48 -28.49 -7.97 -6.47
N LEU A 49 -29.38 -8.02 -5.47
CA LEU A 49 -29.08 -7.64 -4.09
C LEU A 49 -28.00 -8.55 -3.48
N LEU A 50 -28.06 -9.85 -3.74
CA LEU A 50 -27.01 -10.79 -3.30
C LEU A 50 -25.66 -10.49 -3.94
N VAL A 51 -25.62 -10.19 -5.25
CA VAL A 51 -24.39 -9.78 -5.93
C VAL A 51 -23.88 -8.45 -5.36
N ALA A 52 -24.76 -7.46 -5.16
CA ALA A 52 -24.40 -6.17 -4.58
C ALA A 52 -23.86 -6.31 -3.15
N LEU A 53 -24.41 -7.23 -2.35
CA LEU A 53 -23.94 -7.56 -1.00
C LEU A 53 -22.53 -8.14 -1.02
N LEU A 54 -22.28 -9.15 -1.86
CA LEU A 54 -20.95 -9.77 -2.01
C LEU A 54 -19.92 -8.75 -2.50
N CYS A 55 -20.27 -7.94 -3.48
CA CYS A 55 -19.40 -6.87 -3.97
C CYS A 55 -19.13 -5.83 -2.87
N SER A 56 -20.15 -5.42 -2.11
CA SER A 56 -19.99 -4.45 -1.02
C SER A 56 -19.10 -4.99 0.11
N LEU A 57 -19.18 -6.29 0.43
CA LEU A 57 -18.26 -6.96 1.35
C LEU A 57 -16.82 -6.93 0.82
N ARG A 58 -16.64 -7.18 -0.48
CA ARG A 58 -15.32 -7.11 -1.12
C ARG A 58 -14.75 -5.69 -1.10
N LEU A 59 -15.57 -4.68 -1.37
CA LEU A 59 -15.20 -3.26 -1.26
C LEU A 59 -14.83 -2.87 0.18
N LEU A 60 -15.56 -3.37 1.17
CA LEU A 60 -15.25 -3.17 2.59
C LEU A 60 -13.88 -3.77 2.96
N VAL A 61 -13.60 -5.00 2.54
CA VAL A 61 -12.29 -5.65 2.76
C VAL A 61 -11.17 -4.85 2.08
N ASN A 62 -11.40 -4.39 0.85
CA ASN A 62 -10.44 -3.57 0.12
C ASN A 62 -10.15 -2.24 0.85
N THR A 63 -11.21 -1.55 1.30
CA THR A 63 -11.11 -0.30 2.06
C THR A 63 -10.32 -0.47 3.36
N LYS A 64 -10.45 -1.63 4.04
CA LYS A 64 -9.67 -1.93 5.25
C LYS A 64 -8.19 -2.16 4.95
N ARG A 65 -7.86 -2.75 3.80
CA ARG A 65 -6.48 -3.09 3.39
C ARG A 65 -5.67 -1.87 2.95
N HIS A 66 -6.30 -0.80 2.45
CA HIS A 66 -5.61 0.45 2.10
C HIS A 66 -5.36 1.32 3.34
N TYR A 67 -4.10 1.45 3.76
CA TYR A 67 -3.69 2.16 4.99
C TYR A 67 -3.54 3.69 4.84
N ALA A 68 -3.49 4.22 3.61
CA ALA A 68 -3.21 5.63 3.35
C ALA A 68 -4.46 6.55 3.34
N ALA A 69 -5.68 5.99 3.37
CA ALA A 69 -6.91 6.77 3.23
C ALA A 69 -7.29 7.56 4.49
N ILE A 70 -7.19 8.89 4.42
CA ILE A 70 -7.82 9.82 5.36
C ILE A 70 -9.34 9.61 5.26
N GLY A 71 -10.01 9.41 6.39
CA GLY A 71 -11.43 9.05 6.43
C GLY A 71 -11.73 7.54 6.25
N ARG A 72 -10.73 6.64 6.16
CA ARG A 72 -10.95 5.18 6.02
C ARG A 72 -11.97 4.62 6.99
N LYS A 73 -11.84 4.98 8.26
CA LYS A 73 -12.70 4.43 9.32
C LYS A 73 -14.14 4.97 9.24
N GLU A 74 -14.33 6.12 8.60
CA GLU A 74 -15.63 6.77 8.37
C GLU A 74 -16.33 6.13 7.17
N LEU A 75 -15.61 5.92 6.06
CA LEU A 75 -16.13 5.16 4.91
C LEU A 75 -16.48 3.71 5.26
N VAL A 76 -15.71 3.09 6.17
CA VAL A 76 -16.04 1.75 6.72
C VAL A 76 -17.37 1.76 7.47
N LEU A 77 -17.71 2.84 8.18
CA LEU A 77 -19.01 2.97 8.87
C LEU A 77 -20.16 3.00 7.86
N PHE A 78 -20.02 3.78 6.79
CA PHE A 78 -20.99 3.81 5.69
C PHE A 78 -21.23 2.41 5.11
N PHE A 79 -20.16 1.67 4.79
CA PHE A 79 -20.29 0.32 4.22
C PHE A 79 -20.98 -0.66 5.17
N TYR A 80 -20.76 -0.57 6.49
CA TYR A 80 -21.50 -1.40 7.44
C TYR A 80 -23.00 -1.11 7.42
N MET A 81 -23.40 0.17 7.38
CA MET A 81 -24.82 0.55 7.30
C MET A 81 -25.45 0.13 5.98
N TYR A 82 -24.74 0.32 4.86
CA TYR A 82 -25.21 -0.08 3.53
C TYR A 82 -25.36 -1.61 3.40
N ILE A 83 -24.38 -2.38 3.88
CA ILE A 83 -24.47 -3.86 3.92
C ILE A 83 -25.63 -4.31 4.80
N GLY A 84 -25.83 -3.68 5.97
CA GLY A 84 -26.98 -3.96 6.83
C GLY A 84 -28.30 -3.68 6.13
N CYS A 85 -28.41 -2.55 5.43
CA CYS A 85 -29.59 -2.21 4.63
C CYS A 85 -29.87 -3.25 3.54
N LEU A 86 -28.87 -3.61 2.72
CA LEU A 86 -29.03 -4.62 1.66
C LEU A 86 -29.44 -5.99 2.22
N SER A 87 -28.92 -6.37 3.37
CA SER A 87 -29.24 -7.65 4.02
C SER A 87 -30.71 -7.72 4.43
N ILE A 88 -31.22 -6.66 5.06
CA ILE A 88 -32.63 -6.58 5.46
C ILE A 88 -33.54 -6.46 4.23
N ASP A 89 -33.14 -5.66 3.23
CA ASP A 89 -33.91 -5.46 2.01
C ASP A 89 -34.07 -6.76 1.19
N THR A 90 -33.02 -7.59 1.15
CA THR A 90 -33.08 -8.93 0.54
C THR A 90 -34.15 -9.80 1.21
N ILE A 91 -34.24 -9.76 2.55
CA ILE A 91 -35.28 -10.49 3.31
C ILE A 91 -36.67 -9.93 2.98
N LEU A 92 -36.85 -8.60 3.02
CA LEU A 92 -38.16 -7.95 2.79
C LEU A 92 -38.70 -8.16 1.37
N ILE A 93 -37.83 -8.17 0.36
CA ILE A 93 -38.21 -8.31 -1.05
C ILE A 93 -38.41 -9.78 -1.44
N SER A 94 -37.66 -10.72 -0.84
CA SER A 94 -37.73 -12.15 -1.17
C SER A 94 -39.12 -12.78 -1.05
N GLY A 95 -40.02 -12.16 -0.28
CA GLY A 95 -41.40 -12.62 -0.11
C GLY A 95 -41.56 -13.66 0.99
N ILE A 96 -40.57 -13.83 1.88
CA ILE A 96 -40.70 -14.64 3.09
C ILE A 96 -41.86 -14.10 3.93
N GLU A 97 -42.79 -14.97 4.31
CA GLU A 97 -43.92 -14.63 5.18
C GLU A 97 -43.40 -14.26 6.57
N LEU A 98 -43.60 -12.99 6.94
CA LEU A 98 -43.20 -12.43 8.23
C LEU A 98 -44.46 -11.94 8.95
N GLU A 99 -44.45 -12.04 10.28
CA GLU A 99 -45.48 -11.42 11.10
C GLU A 99 -45.54 -9.90 10.83
N SER A 100 -46.74 -9.33 10.80
CA SER A 100 -46.96 -7.92 10.43
C SER A 100 -46.18 -6.93 11.32
N THR A 101 -46.04 -7.25 12.60
CA THR A 101 -45.26 -6.47 13.57
C THR A 101 -43.76 -6.50 13.21
N VAL A 102 -43.20 -7.70 13.02
CA VAL A 102 -41.80 -7.93 12.63
C VAL A 102 -41.49 -7.26 11.29
N TYR A 103 -42.38 -7.40 10.31
CA TYR A 103 -42.24 -6.77 8.99
C TYR A 103 -42.16 -5.23 9.09
N THR A 104 -42.99 -4.63 9.94
CA THR A 104 -42.97 -3.18 10.17
C THR A 104 -41.65 -2.73 10.77
N TYR A 105 -41.16 -3.42 11.81
CA TYR A 105 -39.87 -3.09 12.44
C TYR A 105 -38.67 -3.27 11.50
N LEU A 106 -38.65 -4.35 10.71
CA LEU A 106 -37.60 -4.58 9.71
C LEU A 106 -37.62 -3.51 8.63
N THR A 107 -38.80 -3.09 8.18
CA THR A 107 -38.95 -1.99 7.21
C THR A 107 -38.48 -0.66 7.79
N THR A 108 -38.84 -0.34 9.04
CA THR A 108 -38.31 0.83 9.75
C THR A 108 -36.78 0.79 9.82
N MET A 109 -36.20 -0.37 10.19
CA MET A 109 -34.76 -0.54 10.30
C MET A 109 -34.05 -0.38 8.95
N GLN A 110 -34.61 -0.96 7.87
CA GLN A 110 -34.07 -0.85 6.52
C GLN A 110 -34.06 0.61 6.03
N LEU A 111 -35.17 1.32 6.15
CA LEU A 111 -35.29 2.72 5.71
C LEU A 111 -34.41 3.67 6.52
N SER A 112 -34.34 3.47 7.84
CA SER A 112 -33.50 4.29 8.72
C SER A 112 -32.01 4.03 8.49
N LEU A 113 -31.58 2.79 8.24
CA LEU A 113 -30.21 2.47 7.83
C LEU A 113 -29.86 3.11 6.49
N ALA A 114 -30.75 3.09 5.50
CA ALA A 114 -30.53 3.72 4.20
C ALA A 114 -30.32 5.25 4.33
N ALA A 115 -31.21 5.92 5.06
CA ALA A 115 -31.11 7.36 5.31
C ALA A 115 -29.85 7.73 6.11
N THR A 116 -29.52 6.92 7.12
CA THR A 116 -28.32 7.15 7.96
C THR A 116 -27.04 6.88 7.17
N ALA A 117 -27.01 5.91 6.27
CA ALA A 117 -25.86 5.66 5.41
C ALA A 117 -25.54 6.90 4.56
N LEU A 118 -26.54 7.51 3.92
CA LEU A 118 -26.36 8.74 3.16
C LEU A 118 -25.92 9.93 4.03
N PHE A 119 -26.53 10.09 5.21
CA PHE A 119 -26.12 11.12 6.17
C PHE A 119 -24.68 10.93 6.65
N SER A 120 -24.26 9.68 6.89
CA SER A 120 -22.89 9.37 7.31
C SER A 120 -21.86 9.75 6.23
N LEU A 121 -22.18 9.58 4.94
CA LEU A 121 -21.33 10.06 3.84
C LEU A 121 -21.22 11.58 3.83
N PHE A 122 -22.34 12.27 4.02
CA PHE A 122 -22.37 13.73 4.10
C PHE A 122 -21.49 14.26 5.25
N VAL A 123 -21.70 13.76 6.46
CA VAL A 123 -20.92 14.17 7.64
C VAL A 123 -19.43 13.86 7.45
N SER A 124 -19.10 12.67 6.92
CA SER A 124 -17.71 12.29 6.61
C SER A 124 -17.06 13.25 5.61
N GLY A 125 -17.84 13.72 4.63
CA GLY A 125 -17.39 14.72 3.66
C GLY A 125 -17.06 16.08 4.27
N ILE A 126 -17.76 16.49 5.32
CA ILE A 126 -17.49 17.75 6.05
C ILE A 126 -16.35 17.57 7.04
N THR A 127 -16.37 16.48 7.83
CA THR A 127 -15.38 16.27 8.89
C THR A 127 -13.98 16.09 8.33
N SER A 128 -13.86 15.44 7.17
CA SER A 128 -12.58 15.33 6.44
C SER A 128 -12.01 16.69 6.00
N ALA A 129 -12.86 17.67 5.69
CA ALA A 129 -12.44 19.02 5.29
C ALA A 129 -12.06 19.94 6.47
N VAL A 130 -12.69 19.75 7.64
CA VAL A 130 -12.57 20.66 8.80
C VAL A 130 -11.55 20.17 9.83
N PHE A 131 -11.45 18.86 10.08
CA PHE A 131 -10.66 18.31 11.18
C PHE A 131 -9.24 17.85 10.78
N SER A 132 -8.83 18.12 9.53
CA SER A 132 -7.43 18.03 9.09
C SER A 132 -6.49 18.87 9.97
N ASP A 133 -6.98 20.02 10.46
CA ASP A 133 -6.12 21.08 11.00
C ASP A 133 -6.16 21.19 12.54
N ILE A 134 -7.10 20.52 13.21
CA ILE A 134 -7.36 20.70 14.65
C ILE A 134 -7.31 19.34 15.34
N GLY A 135 -6.12 18.96 15.81
CA GLY A 135 -5.79 17.66 16.42
C GLY A 135 -6.47 17.32 17.76
N ILE A 136 -7.63 17.91 18.07
CA ILE A 136 -8.25 17.87 19.42
C ILE A 136 -9.32 16.77 19.55
N LEU A 137 -9.96 16.33 18.46
CA LEU A 137 -10.91 15.22 18.48
C LEU A 137 -10.62 14.21 17.37
N LYS A 138 -10.64 12.92 17.70
CA LYS A 138 -10.61 11.86 16.68
C LYS A 138 -11.89 12.00 15.84
N SER A 139 -11.77 12.55 14.63
CA SER A 139 -12.86 12.79 13.65
C SER A 139 -13.94 11.69 13.62
N ILE A 140 -13.53 10.43 13.70
CA ILE A 140 -14.44 9.29 13.74
C ILE A 140 -15.46 9.28 14.89
N VAL A 141 -15.11 9.77 16.08
CA VAL A 141 -16.04 9.77 17.22
C VAL A 141 -17.23 10.68 16.91
N VAL A 142 -16.95 11.85 16.31
CA VAL A 142 -17.98 12.81 15.90
C VAL A 142 -18.90 12.19 14.85
N VAL A 143 -18.34 11.59 13.79
CA VAL A 143 -19.14 10.94 12.73
C VAL A 143 -20.02 9.82 13.29
N ARG A 144 -19.50 9.00 14.23
CA ARG A 144 -20.26 7.91 14.85
C ARG A 144 -21.40 8.40 15.71
N VAL A 145 -21.15 9.39 16.57
CA VAL A 145 -22.18 9.94 17.47
C VAL A 145 -23.27 10.62 16.64
N LEU A 146 -22.90 11.47 15.68
CA LEU A 146 -23.88 12.15 14.83
C LEU A 146 -24.70 11.17 14.00
N SER A 147 -24.07 10.15 13.39
CA SER A 147 -24.80 9.14 12.62
C SER A 147 -25.69 8.27 13.50
N PHE A 148 -25.29 7.98 14.74
CA PHE A 148 -26.11 7.20 15.68
C PHE A 148 -27.33 7.98 16.17
N VAL A 149 -27.17 9.26 16.55
CA VAL A 149 -28.29 10.16 16.85
C VAL A 149 -29.19 10.30 15.62
N TYR A 150 -28.56 10.44 14.45
CA TYR A 150 -29.08 10.25 13.09
C TYR A 150 -30.18 9.19 13.02
N PHE A 151 -29.69 7.97 13.18
CA PHE A 151 -30.44 6.73 13.09
C PHE A 151 -31.60 6.66 14.08
N LEU A 152 -31.40 7.09 15.34
CA LEU A 152 -32.46 7.05 16.36
C LEU A 152 -33.60 8.01 16.03
N VAL A 153 -33.28 9.25 15.64
CA VAL A 153 -34.29 10.27 15.30
C VAL A 153 -35.06 9.85 14.06
N VAL A 154 -34.36 9.49 12.99
CA VAL A 154 -35.00 9.05 11.73
C VAL A 154 -35.75 7.73 11.91
N GLY A 155 -35.23 6.80 12.71
CA GLY A 155 -35.91 5.55 13.05
C GLY A 155 -37.22 5.79 13.80
N ALA A 156 -37.23 6.69 14.78
CA ALA A 156 -38.45 7.04 15.52
C ALA A 156 -39.51 7.70 14.61
N VAL A 157 -39.09 8.64 13.75
CA VAL A 157 -40.01 9.33 12.83
C VAL A 157 -40.53 8.40 11.74
N THR A 158 -39.70 7.52 11.19
CA THR A 158 -40.13 6.52 10.20
C THR A 158 -41.07 5.48 10.81
N LEU A 159 -40.81 5.02 12.04
CA LEU A 159 -41.72 4.14 12.77
C LEU A 159 -43.08 4.82 13.01
N ALA A 160 -43.07 6.06 13.52
CA ALA A 160 -44.29 6.82 13.74
C ALA A 160 -45.07 7.00 12.43
N GLY A 161 -44.40 7.34 11.33
CA GLY A 161 -45.02 7.49 10.01
C GLY A 161 -45.62 6.21 9.44
N LEU A 162 -44.97 5.06 9.66
CA LEU A 162 -45.47 3.74 9.26
C LEU A 162 -46.69 3.32 10.09
N VAL A 163 -46.61 3.45 11.42
CA VAL A 163 -47.71 3.11 12.35
C VAL A 163 -48.93 4.01 12.10
N SER A 164 -48.70 5.30 11.88
CA SER A 164 -49.78 6.25 11.59
C SER A 164 -50.25 6.19 10.12
N LYS A 165 -49.63 5.35 9.28
CA LYS A 165 -49.90 5.23 7.83
C LYS A 165 -49.87 6.58 7.09
N ASN A 166 -49.04 7.51 7.55
CA ASN A 166 -48.96 8.86 7.00
C ASN A 166 -47.93 8.92 5.88
N GLY A 167 -48.39 8.70 4.65
CA GLY A 167 -47.54 8.74 3.45
C GLY A 167 -46.76 10.06 3.28
N VAL A 168 -47.38 11.21 3.63
CA VAL A 168 -46.72 12.52 3.53
C VAL A 168 -45.41 12.58 4.31
N VAL A 169 -45.44 12.21 5.59
CA VAL A 169 -44.26 12.27 6.47
C VAL A 169 -43.14 11.40 5.92
N LEU A 170 -43.49 10.19 5.46
CA LEU A 170 -42.54 9.25 4.87
C LEU A 170 -41.99 9.76 3.53
N PHE A 171 -42.80 10.41 2.69
CA PHE A 171 -42.32 11.00 1.43
C PHE A 171 -41.25 12.05 1.66
N PHE A 172 -41.55 13.00 2.56
CA PHE A 172 -40.63 14.10 2.87
C PHE A 172 -39.33 13.57 3.46
N LEU A 173 -39.40 12.61 4.38
CA LEU A 173 -38.21 12.07 5.02
C LEU A 173 -37.37 11.19 4.06
N LEU A 174 -38.00 10.31 3.28
CA LEU A 174 -37.29 9.34 2.45
C LEU A 174 -36.78 9.91 1.13
N PHE A 175 -37.50 10.85 0.54
CA PHE A 175 -37.15 11.41 -0.76
C PHE A 175 -36.62 12.84 -0.65
N VAL A 176 -37.36 13.75 -0.03
CA VAL A 176 -36.99 15.17 -0.01
C VAL A 176 -35.75 15.41 0.85
N LEU A 177 -35.76 14.96 2.11
CA LEU A 177 -34.64 15.14 3.03
C LEU A 177 -33.38 14.43 2.52
N ASN A 178 -33.50 13.18 2.07
CA ASN A 178 -32.37 12.44 1.49
C ASN A 178 -31.83 13.11 0.21
N LEU A 179 -32.69 13.65 -0.66
CA LEU A 179 -32.24 14.41 -1.82
C LEU A 179 -31.47 15.68 -1.42
N CYS A 180 -31.97 16.42 -0.43
CA CYS A 180 -31.27 17.59 0.12
C CYS A 180 -29.89 17.20 0.67
N ILE A 181 -29.80 16.13 1.46
CA ILE A 181 -28.52 15.63 2.01
C ILE A 181 -27.57 15.21 0.87
N ALA A 182 -28.06 14.51 -0.15
CA ALA A 182 -27.25 14.12 -1.31
C ALA A 182 -26.72 15.33 -2.09
N LEU A 183 -27.55 16.37 -2.29
CA LEU A 183 -27.13 17.61 -2.94
C LEU A 183 -26.11 18.37 -2.10
N CYS A 184 -26.36 18.53 -0.80
CA CYS A 184 -25.40 19.14 0.12
C CYS A 184 -24.07 18.38 0.12
N TYR A 185 -24.11 17.05 0.05
CA TYR A 185 -22.93 16.24 -0.12
C TYR A 185 -22.21 16.54 -1.44
N ILE A 186 -22.87 16.48 -2.59
CA ILE A 186 -22.24 16.78 -3.89
C ILE A 186 -21.61 18.18 -3.88
N VAL A 187 -22.33 19.19 -3.38
CA VAL A 187 -21.82 20.57 -3.28
C VAL A 187 -20.59 20.64 -2.35
N SER A 188 -20.65 20.03 -1.17
CA SER A 188 -19.51 20.01 -0.23
C SER A 188 -18.28 19.38 -0.87
N GLN A 189 -18.47 18.36 -1.70
CA GLN A 189 -17.40 17.63 -2.37
C GLN A 189 -16.85 18.42 -3.56
N LEU A 190 -17.69 19.13 -4.31
CA LEU A 190 -17.23 20.05 -5.34
C LEU A 190 -16.37 21.18 -4.75
N ILE A 191 -16.81 21.77 -3.63
CA ILE A 191 -16.04 22.80 -2.91
C ILE A 191 -14.69 22.24 -2.44
N LEU A 192 -14.66 21.02 -1.93
CA LEU A 192 -13.42 20.38 -1.49
C LEU A 192 -12.47 20.13 -2.67
N LEU A 193 -13.00 19.66 -3.81
CA LEU A 193 -12.21 19.39 -5.02
C LEU A 193 -11.62 20.68 -5.61
N THR A 194 -12.37 21.79 -5.59
CA THR A 194 -11.89 23.09 -6.07
C THR A 194 -10.86 23.69 -5.12
N ARG A 195 -11.05 23.56 -3.80
CA ARG A 195 -10.08 24.02 -2.80
C ARG A 195 -8.75 23.29 -2.90
N ASN A 196 -8.77 22.02 -3.29
CA ASN A 196 -7.58 21.16 -3.31
C ASN A 196 -6.89 21.06 -4.68
N ASP A 197 -7.28 21.86 -5.69
CA ASP A 197 -6.77 21.78 -7.07
C ASP A 197 -6.72 20.33 -7.59
N SER A 198 -7.80 19.60 -7.38
CA SER A 198 -7.87 18.17 -7.70
C SER A 198 -7.91 17.93 -9.22
N GLU A 199 -7.43 16.76 -9.65
CA GLU A 199 -7.45 16.36 -11.06
C GLU A 199 -8.86 16.24 -11.64
N VAL A 200 -8.98 16.45 -12.96
CA VAL A 200 -10.25 16.39 -13.71
C VAL A 200 -11.00 15.07 -13.50
N TRP A 201 -10.27 13.97 -13.31
CA TRP A 201 -10.85 12.65 -13.08
C TRP A 201 -11.70 12.58 -11.80
N ALA A 202 -11.31 13.27 -10.73
CA ALA A 202 -12.06 13.30 -9.48
C ALA A 202 -13.44 13.97 -9.66
N TYR A 203 -13.50 15.08 -10.41
CA TYR A 203 -14.76 15.71 -10.81
C TYR A 203 -15.61 14.78 -11.68
N GLY A 204 -14.97 14.06 -12.61
CA GLY A 204 -15.63 13.08 -13.47
C GLY A 204 -16.32 11.97 -12.67
N THR A 205 -15.66 11.41 -11.65
CA THR A 205 -16.27 10.37 -10.81
C THR A 205 -17.49 10.85 -10.02
N LEU A 206 -17.46 12.09 -9.51
CA LEU A 206 -18.59 12.70 -8.81
C LEU A 206 -19.77 12.99 -9.76
N ALA A 207 -19.47 13.48 -10.97
CA ALA A 207 -20.46 13.71 -12.01
C ALA A 207 -21.14 12.40 -12.43
N VAL A 208 -20.37 11.33 -12.67
CA VAL A 208 -20.89 10.00 -13.01
C VAL A 208 -21.75 9.43 -11.87
N ALA A 209 -21.34 9.61 -10.61
CA ALA A 209 -22.15 9.21 -9.46
C ALA A 209 -23.51 9.91 -9.43
N ALA A 210 -23.56 11.22 -9.71
CA ALA A 210 -24.79 11.99 -9.81
C ALA A 210 -25.66 11.56 -11.00
N MET A 211 -25.03 11.26 -12.15
CA MET A 211 -25.72 10.75 -13.34
C MET A 211 -26.38 9.39 -13.13
N PHE A 212 -25.90 8.55 -12.20
CA PHE A 212 -26.60 7.31 -11.84
C PHE A 212 -27.63 7.52 -10.73
N PHE A 213 -27.38 8.43 -9.78
CA PHE A 213 -28.26 8.67 -8.64
C PHE A 213 -29.60 9.30 -9.05
N VAL A 214 -29.58 10.32 -9.91
CA VAL A 214 -30.80 11.03 -10.33
C VAL A 214 -31.76 10.11 -11.08
N PRO A 215 -31.33 9.33 -12.10
CA PRO A 215 -32.19 8.36 -12.75
C PRO A 215 -32.66 7.23 -11.82
N ALA A 216 -31.87 6.81 -10.83
CA ALA A 216 -32.30 5.79 -9.87
C ALA A 216 -33.58 6.25 -9.15
N VAL A 217 -33.57 7.44 -8.58
CA VAL A 217 -34.72 8.02 -7.86
C VAL A 217 -35.87 8.33 -8.83
N ALA A 218 -35.58 8.84 -10.03
CA ALA A 218 -36.61 9.15 -11.03
C ALA A 218 -37.35 7.88 -11.51
N VAL A 219 -36.63 6.79 -11.77
CA VAL A 219 -37.22 5.50 -12.15
C VAL A 219 -38.08 4.95 -11.02
N LEU A 220 -37.65 5.10 -9.77
CA LEU A 220 -38.43 4.64 -8.62
C LEU A 220 -39.75 5.42 -8.44
N LEU A 221 -39.78 6.72 -8.74
CA LEU A 221 -40.96 7.56 -8.55
C LEU A 221 -41.96 7.54 -9.72
N TYR A 222 -41.47 7.41 -10.97
CA TYR A 222 -42.27 7.53 -12.19
C TYR A 222 -41.99 6.49 -13.28
N GLY A 223 -40.84 5.81 -13.24
CA GLY A 223 -40.37 4.97 -14.34
C GLY A 223 -40.71 3.49 -14.22
N ALA A 224 -41.21 3.04 -13.07
CA ALA A 224 -41.35 1.62 -12.77
C ALA A 224 -42.33 0.89 -13.70
N ASN A 225 -43.46 1.52 -14.03
CA ASN A 225 -44.43 0.96 -14.97
C ASN A 225 -43.82 0.77 -16.37
N HIS A 226 -43.03 1.74 -16.83
CA HIS A 226 -42.34 1.62 -18.11
C HIS A 226 -41.33 0.47 -18.09
N VAL A 227 -40.53 0.35 -17.04
CA VAL A 227 -39.55 -0.75 -16.91
C VAL A 227 -40.24 -2.12 -16.94
N SER A 228 -41.35 -2.28 -16.20
CA SER A 228 -42.10 -3.53 -16.17
C SER A 228 -42.74 -3.86 -17.53
N PHE A 229 -43.23 -2.84 -18.24
CA PHE A 229 -43.80 -3.00 -19.59
C PHE A 229 -42.76 -3.43 -20.62
N TRP A 230 -41.61 -2.75 -20.69
CA TRP A 230 -40.55 -3.04 -21.65
C TRP A 230 -39.84 -4.37 -21.40
N SER A 231 -39.78 -4.81 -20.15
CA SER A 231 -39.12 -6.06 -19.76
C SER A 231 -40.07 -7.25 -19.71
N GLU A 232 -41.33 -7.13 -20.17
CA GLU A 232 -42.36 -8.18 -20.06
C GLU A 232 -42.50 -8.75 -18.63
N ARG A 233 -42.32 -7.88 -17.63
CA ARG A 233 -42.31 -8.17 -16.19
C ARG A 233 -41.16 -9.07 -15.69
N TYR A 234 -40.08 -9.22 -16.47
CA TYR A 234 -38.85 -9.87 -15.97
C TYR A 234 -38.07 -8.96 -15.01
N LEU A 235 -38.12 -7.64 -15.22
CA LEU A 235 -37.46 -6.65 -14.37
C LEU A 235 -38.50 -5.72 -13.73
N ASP A 236 -38.29 -5.41 -12.45
CA ASP A 236 -39.08 -4.43 -11.71
C ASP A 236 -38.36 -3.09 -11.59
N GLY A 237 -39.09 -2.02 -11.28
CA GLY A 237 -38.50 -0.72 -10.95
C GLY A 237 -37.48 -0.80 -9.80
N LEU A 238 -37.67 -1.73 -8.85
CA LEU A 238 -36.72 -2.00 -7.76
C LEU A 238 -35.37 -2.53 -8.27
N PHE A 239 -35.36 -3.34 -9.33
CA PHE A 239 -34.11 -3.84 -9.92
C PHE A 239 -33.27 -2.68 -10.45
N VAL A 240 -33.87 -1.80 -11.26
CA VAL A 240 -33.16 -0.65 -11.87
C VAL A 240 -32.70 0.33 -10.80
N PHE A 241 -33.55 0.59 -9.79
CA PHE A 241 -33.16 1.41 -8.64
C PHE A 241 -31.92 0.88 -7.94
N HIS A 242 -31.91 -0.40 -7.55
CA HIS A 242 -30.77 -0.99 -6.85
C HIS A 242 -29.51 -1.08 -7.71
N LEU A 243 -29.65 -1.34 -9.01
CA LEU A 243 -28.52 -1.37 -9.93
C LEU A 243 -27.84 -0.01 -10.02
N PHE A 244 -28.61 1.05 -10.24
CA PHE A 244 -28.07 2.40 -10.38
C PHE A 244 -27.56 2.94 -9.04
N MET A 245 -28.25 2.67 -7.93
CA MET A 245 -27.75 3.02 -6.59
C MET A 245 -26.43 2.32 -6.28
N PHE A 246 -26.28 1.05 -6.64
CA PHE A 246 -25.02 0.33 -6.48
C PHE A 246 -23.90 0.93 -7.35
N CYS A 247 -24.17 1.26 -8.62
CA CYS A 247 -23.23 1.97 -9.48
C CYS A 247 -22.80 3.33 -8.90
N THR A 248 -23.73 4.12 -8.36
CA THR A 248 -23.42 5.37 -7.64
C THR A 248 -22.45 5.13 -6.49
N ILE A 249 -22.69 4.08 -5.69
CA ILE A 249 -21.84 3.77 -4.52
C ILE A 249 -20.43 3.33 -4.95
N ILE A 250 -20.29 2.56 -6.02
CA ILE A 250 -18.96 2.23 -6.58
C ILE A 250 -18.21 3.50 -6.98
N MET A 251 -18.88 4.45 -7.62
CA MET A 251 -18.25 5.70 -8.07
C MET A 251 -17.86 6.59 -6.89
N VAL A 252 -18.71 6.68 -5.86
CA VAL A 252 -18.38 7.38 -4.60
C VAL A 252 -17.16 6.74 -3.93
N HIS A 253 -17.13 5.41 -3.82
CA HIS A 253 -15.98 4.69 -3.27
C HIS A 253 -14.69 4.92 -4.08
N LYS A 254 -14.79 4.90 -5.41
CA LYS A 254 -13.66 5.16 -6.32
C LYS A 254 -13.11 6.58 -6.13
N ARG A 255 -13.99 7.56 -5.92
CA ARG A 255 -13.59 8.95 -5.62
C ARG A 255 -12.82 9.04 -4.29
N ASP A 256 -13.30 8.40 -3.24
CA ASP A 256 -12.64 8.43 -1.91
C ASP A 256 -11.22 7.84 -1.94
N LEU A 257 -11.02 6.81 -2.76
CA LEU A 257 -9.69 6.26 -3.04
C LEU A 257 -8.80 7.24 -3.83
N ALA A 258 -9.36 7.96 -4.81
CA ALA A 258 -8.61 8.95 -5.60
C ALA A 258 -8.19 10.16 -4.76
N HIS A 259 -9.08 10.67 -3.91
CA HIS A 259 -8.83 11.83 -3.05
C HIS A 259 -7.76 11.56 -1.96
N THR A 260 -7.65 10.31 -1.52
CA THR A 260 -6.57 9.84 -0.63
C THR A 260 -5.17 10.07 -1.24
N SER A 261 -5.03 9.83 -2.53
CA SER A 261 -3.77 10.09 -3.25
C SER A 261 -3.44 11.58 -3.24
N ILE A 262 -4.45 12.44 -3.41
CA ILE A 262 -4.32 13.90 -3.54
C ILE A 262 -4.01 14.58 -2.20
N TYR A 263 -4.59 14.16 -1.06
CA TYR A 263 -4.27 14.76 0.24
C TYR A 263 -2.86 14.40 0.75
N CYS A 264 -2.36 13.18 0.48
CA CYS A 264 -0.94 12.87 0.72
C CYS A 264 -0.02 13.79 -0.11
N LEU A 265 -0.45 14.17 -1.31
CA LEU A 265 0.25 15.15 -2.15
C LEU A 265 0.11 16.59 -1.63
N ALA A 266 -1.02 16.96 -1.04
CA ALA A 266 -1.25 18.27 -0.43
C ALA A 266 -0.52 18.45 0.92
N LEU A 267 -0.45 17.40 1.77
CA LEU A 267 0.36 17.40 2.98
C LEU A 267 1.86 17.44 2.66
N SER A 268 2.29 16.73 1.60
CA SER A 268 3.64 16.88 1.01
C SER A 268 3.91 18.34 0.62
N LYS A 269 2.97 19.00 -0.06
CA LYS A 269 3.09 20.44 -0.43
C LYS A 269 3.16 21.38 0.77
N SER A 270 2.41 21.12 1.84
CA SER A 270 2.44 21.94 3.07
C SER A 270 3.76 21.79 3.84
N MET A 271 4.33 20.57 3.88
CA MET A 271 5.66 20.34 4.47
C MET A 271 6.81 20.83 3.57
N ALA A 272 6.57 20.98 2.25
CA ALA A 272 7.53 21.52 1.28
C ALA A 272 7.62 23.06 1.24
N SER A 273 6.94 23.78 2.14
CA SER A 273 7.08 25.24 2.29
C SER A 273 8.38 25.67 2.97
N LEU A 274 9.20 24.73 3.45
CA LEU A 274 10.56 25.02 3.88
C LEU A 274 11.47 25.04 2.65
N ARG A 275 11.72 26.24 2.09
CA ARG A 275 12.83 26.46 1.15
C ARG A 275 14.15 26.18 1.86
N PRO A 276 15.08 25.39 1.28
CA PRO A 276 16.49 25.63 1.50
C PRO A 276 16.92 26.72 0.53
N ALA A 277 17.33 27.86 1.09
CA ALA A 277 18.15 28.84 0.39
C ALA A 277 19.50 28.18 0.04
N HIS A 278 20.10 28.62 -1.08
CA HIS A 278 21.47 28.34 -1.55
C HIS A 278 22.35 27.56 -0.54
N LEU A 279 22.48 26.26 -0.74
CA LEU A 279 23.43 25.42 0.00
C LEU A 279 24.55 25.01 -0.96
N GLU A 280 25.78 25.44 -0.67
CA GLU A 280 26.98 24.73 -1.11
C GLU A 280 27.07 23.43 -0.29
N THR A 281 26.36 22.39 -0.74
CA THR A 281 26.37 21.07 -0.08
C THR A 281 27.68 20.36 -0.35
N GLU A 282 28.42 20.04 0.70
CA GLU A 282 29.47 19.01 0.65
C GLU A 282 28.81 17.65 0.40
N ILE A 283 29.11 17.04 -0.74
CA ILE A 283 28.51 15.77 -1.16
C ILE A 283 29.40 14.62 -0.71
N ARG A 284 28.85 13.71 0.09
CA ARG A 284 29.53 12.45 0.43
C ARG A 284 28.89 11.30 -0.35
N VAL A 285 29.69 10.60 -1.13
CA VAL A 285 29.25 9.44 -1.94
C VAL A 285 29.83 8.18 -1.32
N GLU A 286 28.95 7.27 -0.89
CA GLU A 286 29.37 6.01 -0.27
C GLU A 286 28.82 4.82 -1.06
N ARG A 287 29.66 3.82 -1.32
CA ARG A 287 29.19 2.56 -1.91
C ARG A 287 28.48 1.73 -0.84
N LEU A 288 27.31 1.19 -1.18
CA LEU A 288 26.67 0.18 -0.36
C LEU A 288 27.54 -1.09 -0.28
N GLU A 289 27.88 -1.50 0.93
CA GLU A 289 28.59 -2.76 1.18
C GLU A 289 27.74 -3.97 0.80
N THR A 290 28.37 -5.05 0.34
CA THR A 290 27.69 -6.32 0.14
C THR A 290 27.37 -6.99 1.49
N PRO A 291 26.39 -7.91 1.56
CA PRO A 291 26.11 -8.65 2.79
C PRO A 291 27.34 -9.33 3.41
N GLU A 292 28.28 -9.79 2.58
CA GLU A 292 29.53 -10.43 3.04
C GLU A 292 30.52 -9.42 3.63
N GLU A 293 30.56 -8.21 3.09
CA GLU A 293 31.44 -7.14 3.56
C GLU A 293 30.94 -6.53 4.87
N ALA A 294 29.62 -6.42 5.03
CA ALA A 294 28.96 -5.90 6.23
C ALA A 294 28.79 -6.95 7.35
N ALA A 295 28.98 -8.24 7.04
CA ALA A 295 28.84 -9.31 8.02
C ALA A 295 29.87 -9.20 9.16
N CYS A 296 29.41 -9.44 10.39
CA CYS A 296 30.28 -9.58 11.54
C CYS A 296 31.13 -10.86 11.43
N VAL A 297 32.32 -10.83 12.02
CA VAL A 297 33.21 -12.01 12.06
C VAL A 297 32.62 -13.04 13.05
N GLU A 298 32.08 -14.13 12.54
CA GLU A 298 31.64 -15.27 13.35
C GLU A 298 32.85 -16.12 13.77
N LEU A 299 32.90 -16.48 15.06
CA LEU A 299 33.96 -17.29 15.63
C LEU A 299 33.43 -18.67 16.04
N VAL A 300 34.20 -19.71 15.77
CA VAL A 300 33.89 -21.10 16.09
C VAL A 300 34.89 -21.63 17.13
N PRO A 301 34.40 -22.28 18.21
CA PRO A 301 35.28 -22.89 19.19
C PRO A 301 36.04 -24.08 18.60
N SER A 302 37.36 -24.05 18.77
CA SER A 302 38.30 -24.98 18.16
C SER A 302 39.39 -25.38 19.15
N VAL A 303 40.10 -26.46 18.84
CA VAL A 303 41.21 -26.95 19.69
C VAL A 303 42.53 -26.77 18.94
N ALA A 304 43.49 -26.14 19.60
CA ALA A 304 44.86 -26.04 19.15
C ALA A 304 45.80 -26.73 20.15
N LEU A 305 46.92 -27.26 19.66
CA LEU A 305 47.96 -27.86 20.49
C LEU A 305 49.15 -26.90 20.58
N GLU A 306 49.67 -26.75 21.79
CA GLU A 306 50.93 -26.05 22.06
C GLU A 306 52.10 -27.02 21.79
N ALA A 307 52.99 -26.64 20.86
CA ALA A 307 54.15 -27.44 20.48
C ALA A 307 55.39 -26.55 20.31
N ASP A 308 56.56 -27.14 20.55
CA ASP A 308 57.84 -26.49 20.26
C ASP A 308 58.06 -26.42 18.75
N VAL A 309 58.73 -25.37 18.28
CA VAL A 309 58.90 -25.07 16.85
C VAL A 309 59.57 -26.23 16.09
N LEU A 310 60.43 -27.00 16.76
CA LEU A 310 61.10 -28.19 16.19
C LEU A 310 60.11 -29.33 15.89
N ASP A 311 59.06 -29.47 16.70
CA ASP A 311 58.09 -30.59 16.64
C ASP A 311 56.90 -30.30 15.72
N VAL A 312 56.73 -29.04 15.29
CA VAL A 312 55.61 -28.61 14.44
C VAL A 312 55.52 -29.45 13.15
N GLY A 313 56.66 -29.80 12.54
CA GLY A 313 56.69 -30.58 11.30
C GLY A 313 56.11 -31.99 11.46
N GLU A 314 56.42 -32.67 12.55
CA GLU A 314 55.87 -33.99 12.88
C GLU A 314 54.38 -33.88 13.20
N LEU A 315 54.00 -32.89 14.02
CA LEU A 315 52.62 -32.66 14.42
C LEU A 315 51.72 -32.35 13.22
N LEU A 316 52.20 -31.56 12.25
CA LEU A 316 51.47 -31.27 11.02
C LEU A 316 51.14 -32.53 10.22
N ARG A 317 52.01 -33.55 10.20
CA ARG A 317 51.73 -34.83 9.51
C ARG A 317 50.57 -35.56 10.17
N VAL A 318 50.51 -35.59 11.50
CA VAL A 318 49.44 -36.25 12.25
C VAL A 318 48.12 -35.50 12.09
N VAL A 319 48.16 -34.19 12.29
CA VAL A 319 46.97 -33.31 12.34
C VAL A 319 46.41 -33.01 10.95
N SER A 320 47.18 -33.22 9.88
CA SER A 320 46.73 -33.06 8.49
C SER A 320 45.51 -33.92 8.12
N ARG A 321 45.25 -34.99 8.88
CA ARG A 321 44.08 -35.87 8.71
C ARG A 321 42.76 -35.12 8.96
N HIS A 322 42.76 -34.12 9.84
CA HIS A 322 41.61 -33.26 10.11
C HIS A 322 41.55 -32.13 9.10
N ARG A 323 40.52 -32.15 8.24
CA ARG A 323 40.34 -31.14 7.19
C ARG A 323 39.91 -29.79 7.80
N LEU A 324 40.66 -28.75 7.46
CA LEU A 324 40.32 -27.36 7.80
C LEU A 324 39.89 -26.58 6.54
N PRO A 325 39.05 -25.56 6.69
CA PRO A 325 38.79 -24.59 5.64
C PRO A 325 40.08 -23.95 5.11
N ARG A 326 40.16 -23.74 3.79
CA ARG A 326 41.37 -23.25 3.11
C ARG A 326 41.83 -21.86 3.55
N HIS A 327 40.94 -21.05 4.12
CA HIS A 327 41.23 -19.69 4.52
C HIS A 327 41.93 -19.61 5.90
N ILE A 328 41.98 -20.70 6.67
CA ILE A 328 42.57 -20.71 8.01
C ILE A 328 44.02 -21.19 7.92
N LYS A 329 44.97 -20.45 8.51
CA LYS A 329 46.35 -20.92 8.63
C LYS A 329 46.44 -21.92 9.77
N ARG A 330 47.05 -23.08 9.54
CA ARG A 330 47.12 -24.15 10.56
C ARG A 330 48.02 -23.82 11.75
N VAL A 331 48.99 -22.92 11.58
CA VAL A 331 49.98 -22.58 12.62
C VAL A 331 49.86 -21.09 12.98
N LYS A 332 49.79 -20.81 14.28
CA LYS A 332 49.87 -19.47 14.86
C LYS A 332 51.14 -19.35 15.70
N LYS A 333 51.98 -18.36 15.38
CA LYS A 333 53.16 -18.05 16.20
C LYS A 333 52.70 -17.43 17.53
N THR A 334 53.27 -17.89 18.64
CA THR A 334 53.00 -17.34 19.98
C THR A 334 54.00 -16.25 20.35
N ALA A 335 53.67 -15.45 21.36
CA ALA A 335 54.58 -14.43 21.90
C ALA A 335 55.79 -15.03 22.65
N GLN A 336 55.65 -16.26 23.14
CA GLN A 336 56.78 -16.99 23.75
C GLN A 336 57.74 -17.48 22.66
N PRO A 337 59.04 -17.15 22.75
CA PRO A 337 60.04 -17.64 21.80
C PRO A 337 60.16 -19.17 21.89
N GLY A 338 60.23 -19.83 20.73
CA GLY A 338 60.39 -21.30 20.65
C GLY A 338 59.10 -22.12 20.62
N LYS A 339 57.93 -21.51 20.88
CA LYS A 339 56.63 -22.19 20.86
C LYS A 339 55.71 -21.75 19.72
N ALA A 340 54.79 -22.62 19.34
CA ALA A 340 53.72 -22.34 18.37
C ALA A 340 52.42 -23.08 18.73
N LEU A 341 51.29 -22.54 18.26
CA LEU A 341 50.00 -23.21 18.34
C LEU A 341 49.64 -23.83 16.99
N VAL A 342 49.33 -25.13 16.99
CA VAL A 342 48.91 -25.88 15.80
C VAL A 342 47.44 -26.24 15.91
N LEU A 343 46.63 -25.76 14.98
CA LEU A 343 45.19 -26.00 14.95
C LEU A 343 44.88 -27.44 14.54
N VAL A 344 44.11 -28.14 15.39
CA VAL A 344 43.66 -29.50 15.14
C VAL A 344 42.37 -29.51 14.33
N GLY A 345 41.34 -28.88 14.86
CA GLY A 345 40.01 -28.88 14.28
C GLY A 345 39.01 -28.13 15.13
N PHE A 346 37.78 -28.02 14.63
CA PHE A 346 36.67 -27.45 15.37
C PHE A 346 36.20 -28.42 16.46
N LYS A 347 35.84 -27.91 17.65
CA LYS A 347 35.43 -28.76 18.78
C LYS A 347 34.31 -29.74 18.44
N HIS A 348 33.33 -29.31 17.65
CA HIS A 348 32.18 -30.13 17.25
C HIS A 348 32.54 -31.27 16.28
N ALA A 349 33.68 -31.20 15.62
CA ALA A 349 34.12 -32.18 14.62
C ALA A 349 35.15 -33.19 15.18
N LEU A 350 35.65 -32.95 16.40
CA LEU A 350 36.62 -33.80 17.08
C LEU A 350 35.90 -34.87 17.91
N ARG A 351 36.39 -36.11 17.88
CA ARG A 351 35.90 -37.20 18.74
C ARG A 351 36.85 -37.36 19.94
N ASP A 352 36.35 -37.88 21.06
CA ASP A 352 37.16 -38.09 22.27
C ASP A 352 38.42 -38.95 22.02
N CYS A 353 38.34 -39.94 21.11
CA CYS A 353 39.47 -40.77 20.70
C CYS A 353 40.60 -40.00 19.99
N ASP A 354 40.32 -38.84 19.38
CA ASP A 354 41.35 -38.02 18.74
C ASP A 354 42.24 -37.36 19.80
N MET A 355 41.65 -36.96 20.95
CA MET A 355 42.37 -36.28 22.03
C MET A 355 43.41 -37.19 22.71
N THR A 356 43.14 -38.50 22.80
CA THR A 356 44.09 -39.49 23.34
C THR A 356 45.35 -39.66 22.47
N MET A 357 45.31 -39.28 21.19
CA MET A 357 46.46 -39.35 20.29
C MET A 357 47.43 -38.17 20.51
N PHE A 358 46.97 -37.10 21.17
CA PHE A 358 47.69 -35.85 21.36
C PHE A 358 48.17 -35.61 22.80
N CYS A 359 48.12 -36.63 23.69
CA CYS A 359 48.45 -36.52 25.12
C CYS A 359 49.84 -35.96 25.45
N LYS A 360 50.76 -35.94 24.48
CA LYS A 360 52.10 -35.35 24.64
C LYS A 360 52.10 -33.82 24.58
N HIS A 361 51.05 -33.20 24.03
CA HIS A 361 50.96 -31.76 23.84
C HIS A 361 49.79 -31.18 24.64
N ARG A 362 49.97 -29.96 25.14
CA ARG A 362 48.92 -29.26 25.88
C ARG A 362 47.86 -28.75 24.89
N ALA A 363 46.62 -29.21 25.08
CA ALA A 363 45.46 -28.69 24.34
C ALA A 363 45.01 -27.33 24.89
N VAL A 364 44.74 -26.40 23.99
CA VAL A 364 44.29 -25.04 24.27
C VAL A 364 43.03 -24.77 23.44
N ASP A 365 42.01 -24.29 24.12
CA ASP A 365 40.78 -23.86 23.49
C ASP A 365 40.96 -22.49 22.83
N VAL A 366 40.64 -22.40 21.54
CA VAL A 366 40.81 -21.20 20.75
C VAL A 366 39.56 -20.90 19.94
N MET A 367 39.34 -19.61 19.65
CA MET A 367 38.26 -19.16 18.79
C MET A 367 38.84 -18.84 17.41
N VAL A 368 38.26 -19.43 16.36
CA VAL A 368 38.77 -19.30 14.99
C VAL A 368 37.65 -18.75 14.09
N PRO A 369 37.94 -17.82 13.18
CA PRO A 369 36.96 -17.32 12.21
C PRO A 369 36.35 -18.46 11.40
N LYS A 370 35.03 -18.42 11.25
CA LYS A 370 34.27 -19.41 10.47
C LYS A 370 34.45 -19.23 8.97
N ASP A 371 34.43 -17.97 8.54
CA ASP A 371 34.41 -17.55 7.14
C ASP A 371 35.67 -16.75 6.78
N MET A 372 36.01 -16.76 5.49
CA MET A 372 37.15 -16.00 4.98
C MET A 372 36.87 -14.50 5.04
N PRO A 373 37.78 -13.68 5.57
CA PRO A 373 37.59 -12.23 5.59
C PRO A 373 37.53 -11.67 4.16
N VAL A 374 36.55 -10.80 3.90
CA VAL A 374 36.32 -10.16 2.60
C VAL A 374 36.89 -8.74 2.58
N THR A 375 36.78 -8.01 3.68
CA THR A 375 37.32 -6.65 3.82
C THR A 375 38.62 -6.62 4.63
N GLN A 376 39.43 -5.57 4.45
CA GLN A 376 40.62 -5.35 5.27
C GLN A 376 40.27 -5.19 6.76
N LYS A 377 39.12 -4.55 7.06
CA LYS A 377 38.61 -4.42 8.44
C LYS A 377 38.34 -5.79 9.07
N GLN A 378 37.62 -6.67 8.36
CA GLN A 378 37.38 -8.04 8.80
C GLN A 378 38.68 -8.83 8.95
N ASN A 379 39.64 -8.68 8.02
CA ASN A 379 40.93 -9.35 8.11
C ASN A 379 41.70 -8.95 9.36
N THR A 380 41.77 -7.65 9.68
CA THR A 380 42.40 -7.16 10.92
C THR A 380 41.72 -7.75 12.15
N GLU A 381 40.39 -7.84 12.15
CA GLU A 381 39.63 -8.44 13.26
C GLU A 381 39.89 -9.95 13.38
N CYS A 382 39.83 -10.69 12.28
CA CYS A 382 40.16 -12.12 12.24
C CYS A 382 41.58 -12.38 12.78
N GLN A 383 42.56 -11.57 12.40
CA GLN A 383 43.95 -11.72 12.83
C GLN A 383 44.15 -11.58 14.34
N LYS A 384 43.27 -10.86 15.05
CA LYS A 384 43.30 -10.80 16.53
C LYS A 384 43.05 -12.19 17.14
N HIS A 385 42.12 -12.94 16.55
CA HIS A 385 41.73 -14.26 17.02
C HIS A 385 42.65 -15.37 16.46
N TRP A 386 42.70 -15.52 15.14
CA TRP A 386 43.48 -16.55 14.47
C TRP A 386 43.97 -16.11 13.08
N PRO A 387 45.20 -16.46 12.68
CA PRO A 387 45.72 -16.05 11.37
C PRO A 387 44.95 -16.70 10.22
N CYS A 388 44.48 -15.88 9.28
CA CYS A 388 43.77 -16.30 8.07
C CYS A 388 44.51 -15.84 6.81
N TYR A 389 44.18 -16.47 5.68
CA TYR A 389 44.49 -15.93 4.36
C TYR A 389 43.47 -14.86 4.00
N TYR A 390 43.96 -13.75 3.48
CA TYR A 390 43.16 -12.65 2.97
C TYR A 390 43.61 -12.35 1.55
N PHE A 391 42.65 -12.37 0.62
CA PHE A 391 42.88 -12.00 -0.76
C PHE A 391 42.13 -10.69 -1.01
N CYS A 392 42.88 -9.62 -1.22
CA CYS A 392 42.29 -8.33 -1.58
C CYS A 392 41.54 -8.48 -2.91
N ARG A 393 40.21 -8.33 -2.90
CA ARG A 393 39.41 -8.29 -4.13
C ARG A 393 39.67 -6.98 -4.87
N LYS A 394 39.47 -6.97 -6.20
CA LYS A 394 39.53 -5.75 -7.00
C LYS A 394 38.55 -4.73 -6.41
N VAL A 395 39.10 -3.58 -6.01
CA VAL A 395 38.33 -2.44 -5.50
C VAL A 395 37.55 -1.86 -6.67
N PHE A 396 36.27 -1.52 -6.46
CA PHE A 396 35.50 -0.78 -7.47
C PHE A 396 36.17 0.58 -7.70
N PRO A 397 36.23 1.08 -8.95
CA PRO A 397 36.81 2.38 -9.22
C PRO A 397 36.14 3.44 -8.36
N ASP A 398 36.96 4.32 -7.78
CA ASP A 398 36.47 5.46 -7.01
C ASP A 398 35.65 6.37 -7.94
N VAL A 399 34.55 6.90 -7.44
CA VAL A 399 33.66 7.75 -8.25
C VAL A 399 34.08 9.19 -8.03
N ASP A 400 34.43 9.90 -9.11
CA ASP A 400 34.79 11.30 -9.05
C ASP A 400 33.62 12.14 -8.51
N ALA A 401 33.86 12.87 -7.41
CA ALA A 401 32.85 13.69 -6.76
C ALA A 401 32.31 14.79 -7.69
N SER A 402 33.13 15.30 -8.61
CA SER A 402 32.74 16.31 -9.60
C SER A 402 31.69 15.78 -10.59
N HIS A 403 31.80 14.51 -10.99
CA HIS A 403 30.84 13.82 -11.85
C HIS A 403 29.48 13.70 -11.15
N VAL A 404 29.47 13.30 -9.87
CA VAL A 404 28.24 13.16 -9.08
C VAL A 404 27.59 14.52 -8.79
N GLN A 405 28.39 15.56 -8.55
CA GLN A 405 27.90 16.94 -8.40
C GLN A 405 27.16 17.42 -9.66
N GLY A 406 27.70 17.17 -10.85
CA GLY A 406 27.04 17.51 -12.12
C GLY A 406 25.69 16.79 -12.29
N MET A 407 25.64 15.50 -11.96
CA MET A 407 24.40 14.71 -12.00
C MET A 407 23.37 15.22 -10.99
N LEU A 408 23.80 15.59 -9.78
CA LEU A 408 22.92 16.13 -8.75
C LEU A 408 22.39 17.51 -9.14
N ALA A 409 23.22 18.38 -9.71
CA ALA A 409 22.82 19.71 -10.15
C ALA A 409 21.75 19.66 -11.25
N ASP A 410 21.87 18.76 -12.24
CA ASP A 410 20.83 18.55 -13.26
C ASP A 410 19.51 18.08 -12.64
N LEU A 411 19.55 17.29 -11.56
CA LEU A 411 18.36 16.81 -10.86
C LEU A 411 17.71 17.85 -9.94
N LEU A 412 18.51 18.61 -9.20
CA LEU A 412 18.01 19.72 -8.37
C LEU A 412 17.45 20.84 -9.26
N GLY A 413 18.04 21.08 -10.43
CA GLY A 413 17.47 21.97 -11.46
C GLY A 413 16.09 21.52 -11.94
N ARG A 414 15.82 20.21 -11.90
CA ARG A 414 14.54 19.56 -12.23
C ARG A 414 13.63 19.35 -11.01
N SER A 415 13.90 20.04 -9.89
CA SER A 415 13.19 19.94 -8.58
C SER A 415 11.67 19.92 -8.65
N ARG A 416 11.04 20.47 -9.70
CA ARG A 416 9.58 20.37 -9.90
C ARG A 416 9.07 18.91 -9.98
N ALA A 417 9.90 17.99 -10.48
CA ALA A 417 9.61 16.57 -10.64
C ALA A 417 9.71 15.74 -9.35
N LEU A 418 10.34 16.28 -8.30
CA LEU A 418 10.55 15.60 -7.01
C LEU A 418 9.38 15.72 -6.03
N ARG A 419 8.32 16.47 -6.39
CA ARG A 419 7.21 16.79 -5.48
C ARG A 419 6.23 15.63 -5.25
N ASN A 420 6.16 14.67 -6.17
CA ASN A 420 5.22 13.53 -6.15
C ASN A 420 5.94 12.23 -6.59
N THR A 421 6.79 11.67 -5.74
CA THR A 421 7.58 10.47 -6.08
C THR A 421 6.85 9.18 -5.65
N PHE A 422 6.19 8.49 -6.61
CA PHE A 422 5.53 7.20 -6.36
C PHE A 422 6.54 6.07 -6.15
N CYS A 423 7.61 6.05 -6.96
CA CYS A 423 8.67 5.06 -6.93
C CYS A 423 10.01 5.72 -6.59
N SER A 424 10.83 5.98 -7.61
CA SER A 424 12.14 6.62 -7.49
C SER A 424 12.09 8.13 -7.75
N GLY A 425 10.94 8.63 -8.20
CA GLY A 425 10.68 10.00 -8.60
C GLY A 425 11.15 10.31 -10.00
N ILE A 426 12.46 10.28 -10.17
CA ILE A 426 13.16 10.60 -11.41
C ILE A 426 14.24 9.56 -11.64
N CYS A 427 14.52 9.26 -12.90
CA CYS A 427 15.61 8.39 -13.29
C CYS A 427 16.31 9.03 -14.49
N THR A 428 17.56 9.44 -14.30
CA THR A 428 18.41 9.95 -15.37
C THR A 428 19.52 8.96 -15.65
N ILE A 429 19.70 8.59 -16.91
CA ILE A 429 20.76 7.71 -17.38
C ILE A 429 21.83 8.57 -18.05
N PHE A 430 23.08 8.34 -17.65
CA PHE A 430 24.25 9.05 -18.09
C PHE A 430 25.17 8.11 -18.88
N GLN A 431 25.86 8.69 -19.86
CA GLN A 431 26.94 8.06 -20.61
C GLN A 431 28.10 9.05 -20.63
N ASP A 432 29.27 8.65 -20.12
CA ASP A 432 30.48 9.46 -20.09
C ASP A 432 30.28 10.89 -19.54
N GLY A 433 29.40 11.04 -18.53
CA GLY A 433 29.10 12.32 -17.89
C GLY A 433 27.98 13.14 -18.54
N ALA A 434 27.50 12.76 -19.72
CA ALA A 434 26.37 13.42 -20.37
C ALA A 434 25.06 12.70 -20.07
N ALA A 435 24.00 13.45 -19.72
CA ALA A 435 22.66 12.92 -19.54
C ALA A 435 22.08 12.46 -20.90
N VAL A 436 21.95 11.16 -21.10
CA VAL A 436 21.39 10.57 -22.32
C VAL A 436 19.88 10.66 -22.30
N HIS A 437 19.28 10.36 -21.15
CA HIS A 437 17.84 10.31 -21.03
C HIS A 437 17.37 10.48 -19.59
N SER A 438 16.26 11.18 -19.39
CA SER A 438 15.70 11.49 -18.08
C SER A 438 14.19 11.35 -18.15
N GLU A 439 13.62 10.56 -17.24
CA GLU A 439 12.18 10.34 -17.13
C GLU A 439 11.72 10.51 -15.69
N VAL A 440 10.43 10.79 -15.55
CA VAL A 440 9.77 11.00 -14.26
C VAL A 440 8.67 9.95 -14.07
N ASP A 441 8.43 9.60 -12.80
CA ASP A 441 7.33 8.73 -12.41
C ASP A 441 5.99 9.33 -12.88
N THR A 442 5.14 8.47 -13.41
CA THR A 442 3.72 8.77 -13.72
C THR A 442 2.82 7.82 -12.95
N ASP A 443 1.55 8.16 -12.80
CA ASP A 443 0.53 7.41 -12.04
C ASP A 443 0.12 6.04 -12.64
N ASN A 444 0.91 5.50 -13.57
CA ASN A 444 0.69 4.17 -14.12
C ASN A 444 1.51 3.13 -13.34
N VAL A 445 0.97 1.92 -13.16
CA VAL A 445 1.65 0.80 -12.46
C VAL A 445 3.02 0.45 -13.07
N VAL A 446 3.20 0.65 -14.38
CA VAL A 446 4.47 0.47 -15.11
C VAL A 446 5.13 1.82 -15.45
N GLY A 447 4.49 2.92 -15.08
CA GLY A 447 4.90 4.29 -15.36
C GLY A 447 6.07 4.80 -14.52
N HIS A 448 6.86 3.92 -13.93
CA HIS A 448 8.02 4.29 -13.13
C HIS A 448 9.13 4.86 -14.03
N ALA A 449 9.78 5.92 -13.57
CA ALA A 449 10.88 6.61 -14.23
C ALA A 449 11.96 5.62 -14.67
N VAL A 450 12.35 4.69 -13.80
CA VAL A 450 13.36 3.66 -14.11
C VAL A 450 12.95 2.79 -15.30
N MET A 451 11.71 2.32 -15.33
CA MET A 451 11.23 1.44 -16.40
C MET A 451 11.25 2.15 -17.75
N LYS A 452 10.78 3.40 -17.77
CA LYS A 452 10.79 4.24 -18.96
C LYS A 452 12.22 4.55 -19.39
N SER A 453 13.08 4.93 -18.45
CA SER A 453 14.45 5.32 -18.74
C SER A 453 15.26 4.17 -19.30
N VAL A 454 15.18 2.97 -18.68
CA VAL A 454 15.85 1.76 -19.18
C VAL A 454 15.31 1.38 -20.55
N SER A 455 13.99 1.40 -20.76
CA SER A 455 13.38 1.07 -22.05
C SER A 455 13.80 2.04 -23.15
N ALA A 456 13.88 3.33 -22.84
CA ALA A 456 14.28 4.36 -23.79
C ALA A 456 15.78 4.36 -24.07
N ALA A 457 16.63 4.16 -23.06
CA ALA A 457 18.08 4.01 -23.23
C ALA A 457 18.40 2.78 -24.08
N SER A 458 17.75 1.65 -23.82
CA SER A 458 17.91 0.43 -24.63
C SER A 458 17.46 0.59 -26.09
N ARG A 459 16.57 1.54 -26.40
CA ARG A 459 16.12 1.83 -27.77
C ARG A 459 17.00 2.86 -28.50
N ARG A 460 17.71 3.71 -27.78
CA ARG A 460 18.41 4.89 -28.34
C ARG A 460 19.88 4.67 -28.69
N GLY A 461 20.60 3.72 -28.09
CA GLY A 461 22.06 3.73 -28.15
C GLY A 461 22.74 2.37 -28.35
N ALA A 462 23.34 2.20 -29.54
CA ALA A 462 24.65 1.63 -29.95
C ALA A 462 25.31 0.42 -29.23
N GLY A 463 24.76 -0.10 -28.13
CA GLY A 463 25.36 -1.19 -27.34
C GLY A 463 24.31 -2.21 -26.88
N TYR A 464 24.77 -3.25 -26.18
CA TYR A 464 23.89 -4.28 -25.65
C TYR A 464 23.16 -3.76 -24.39
N LEU A 465 21.88 -3.38 -24.52
CA LEU A 465 21.02 -2.89 -23.43
C LEU A 465 21.54 -1.56 -22.84
N CYS A 466 21.81 -1.50 -21.53
CA CYS A 466 22.31 -0.32 -20.82
C CYS A 466 23.73 -0.54 -20.27
N THR A 467 24.53 -1.39 -20.91
CA THR A 467 25.92 -1.67 -20.49
C THR A 467 26.79 -0.43 -20.58
N GLY A 468 27.57 -0.15 -19.53
CA GLY A 468 28.44 1.02 -19.45
C GLY A 468 27.72 2.33 -19.12
N LEU A 469 26.39 2.30 -18.94
CA LEU A 469 25.60 3.46 -18.56
C LEU A 469 25.45 3.53 -17.03
N ASP A 470 25.50 4.75 -16.51
CA ASP A 470 25.29 5.04 -15.09
C ASP A 470 23.88 5.60 -14.89
N ALA A 471 23.16 5.11 -13.89
CA ALA A 471 21.82 5.58 -13.57
C ALA A 471 21.81 6.37 -12.26
N PHE A 472 21.12 7.50 -12.27
CA PHE A 472 20.84 8.28 -11.06
C PHE A 472 19.34 8.28 -10.80
N VAL A 473 18.98 7.94 -9.57
CA VAL A 473 17.61 7.99 -9.07
C VAL A 473 17.56 8.84 -7.80
N TYR A 474 16.46 9.55 -7.55
CA TYR A 474 16.38 10.37 -6.34
C TYR A 474 16.14 9.51 -5.10
N ARG A 475 15.06 8.73 -5.11
CA ARG A 475 14.73 7.77 -4.06
C ARG A 475 15.09 6.36 -4.49
N GLU A 476 15.44 5.53 -3.51
CA GLU A 476 15.65 4.11 -3.68
C GLU A 476 14.43 3.46 -4.39
N PRO A 477 14.65 2.76 -5.53
CA PRO A 477 13.59 2.26 -6.38
C PRO A 477 12.84 1.10 -5.73
N CYS A 478 11.69 0.71 -6.28
CA CYS A 478 11.00 -0.51 -5.87
C CYS A 478 11.71 -1.76 -6.42
N VAL A 479 11.34 -2.95 -5.92
CA VAL A 479 11.92 -4.25 -6.33
C VAL A 479 11.83 -4.46 -7.85
N SER A 480 10.70 -4.11 -8.48
CA SER A 480 10.52 -4.25 -9.93
C SER A 480 11.51 -3.36 -10.71
N CYS A 481 11.70 -2.10 -10.28
CA CYS A 481 12.65 -1.18 -10.91
C CYS A 481 14.10 -1.59 -10.67
N ALA A 482 14.43 -2.09 -9.47
CA ALA A 482 15.74 -2.68 -9.20
C ALA A 482 16.00 -3.90 -10.11
N MET A 483 14.99 -4.76 -10.31
CA MET A 483 15.10 -5.89 -11.24
C MET A 483 15.21 -5.44 -12.70
N ALA A 484 14.59 -4.33 -13.08
CA ALA A 484 14.72 -3.74 -14.41
C ALA A 484 16.17 -3.29 -14.70
N PHE A 485 16.88 -2.76 -13.71
CA PHE A 485 18.31 -2.45 -13.83
C PHE A 485 19.17 -3.70 -14.00
N VAL A 486 18.85 -4.81 -13.32
CA VAL A 486 19.50 -6.11 -13.51
C VAL A 486 19.32 -6.58 -14.95
N HIS A 487 18.08 -6.57 -15.45
CA HIS A 487 17.77 -6.99 -16.82
C HIS A 487 18.33 -6.04 -17.87
N GLY A 488 18.40 -4.74 -17.59
CA GLY A 488 19.03 -3.73 -18.44
C GLY A 488 20.56 -3.76 -18.44
N ARG A 489 21.19 -4.58 -17.58
CA ARG A 489 22.65 -4.63 -17.39
C ARG A 489 23.30 -3.27 -17.12
N ILE A 490 22.67 -2.46 -16.27
CA ILE A 490 23.20 -1.14 -15.89
C ILE A 490 24.60 -1.28 -15.26
N SER A 491 25.48 -0.30 -15.48
CA SER A 491 26.84 -0.32 -14.92
C SER A 491 26.83 -0.04 -13.43
N ARG A 492 26.25 1.09 -13.02
CA ARG A 492 26.24 1.59 -11.63
C ARG A 492 24.97 2.39 -11.37
N VAL A 493 24.52 2.44 -10.12
CA VAL A 493 23.33 3.21 -9.71
C VAL A 493 23.66 4.12 -8.54
N PHE A 494 23.23 5.38 -8.63
CA PHE A 494 23.36 6.40 -7.59
C PHE A 494 21.98 6.78 -7.05
N PHE A 495 21.83 6.88 -5.73
CA PHE A 495 20.59 7.31 -5.09
C PHE A 495 20.81 8.21 -3.88
N VAL A 496 19.80 9.00 -3.51
CA VAL A 496 19.87 9.97 -2.40
C VAL A 496 19.03 9.48 -1.21
N GLU A 497 17.73 9.34 -1.37
CA GLU A 497 16.82 8.94 -0.29
C GLU A 497 16.66 7.42 -0.21
N GLU A 498 16.74 6.87 1.00
CA GLU A 498 16.43 5.46 1.27
C GLU A 498 14.91 5.20 1.25
N ARG A 499 14.52 3.96 0.95
CA ARG A 499 13.15 3.48 1.04
C ARG A 499 13.02 2.51 2.22
N PRO A 500 11.96 2.60 3.04
CA PRO A 500 11.66 1.57 4.04
C PRO A 500 11.54 0.18 3.37
N HIS A 501 12.34 -0.79 3.82
CA HIS A 501 12.43 -2.12 3.19
C HIS A 501 12.86 -2.09 1.72
N GLY A 502 13.75 -1.16 1.36
CA GLY A 502 14.25 -0.98 0.01
C GLY A 502 15.08 -2.17 -0.53
N PRO A 503 15.09 -2.35 -1.87
CA PRO A 503 15.79 -3.46 -2.52
C PRO A 503 17.32 -3.37 -2.42
N TYR A 504 17.89 -2.19 -2.21
CA TYR A 504 19.33 -1.96 -2.08
C TYR A 504 19.76 -1.94 -0.62
N THR A 505 19.14 -1.13 0.23
CA THR A 505 19.52 -0.94 1.64
C THR A 505 19.28 -2.20 2.48
N HIS A 506 18.08 -2.79 2.37
CA HIS A 506 17.67 -3.95 3.15
C HIS A 506 17.88 -5.29 2.42
N LEU A 507 17.34 -5.45 1.21
CA LEU A 507 17.36 -6.74 0.51
C LEU A 507 18.68 -7.04 -0.20
N ARG A 508 19.53 -6.02 -0.43
CA ARG A 508 20.82 -6.12 -1.13
C ARG A 508 20.71 -6.86 -2.48
N LEU A 509 19.59 -6.63 -3.19
CA LEU A 509 19.21 -7.35 -4.41
C LEU A 509 20.29 -7.23 -5.51
N CYS A 510 20.92 -6.05 -5.62
CA CYS A 510 22.00 -5.76 -6.57
C CYS A 510 23.24 -6.66 -6.41
N TYR A 511 23.40 -7.30 -5.24
CA TYR A 511 24.52 -8.20 -4.93
C TYR A 511 24.12 -9.67 -4.82
N ASN A 512 22.87 -10.03 -5.17
CA ASN A 512 22.42 -11.41 -5.09
C ASN A 512 23.19 -12.31 -6.08
N LYS A 513 23.85 -13.35 -5.55
CA LYS A 513 24.66 -14.29 -6.33
C LYS A 513 23.85 -15.15 -7.30
N SER A 514 22.55 -15.37 -7.02
CA SER A 514 21.64 -16.13 -7.87
C SER A 514 21.19 -15.35 -9.12
N LEU A 515 21.47 -14.04 -9.18
CA LEU A 515 21.16 -13.21 -10.34
C LEU A 515 22.32 -13.18 -11.34
N ASN A 516 21.96 -13.10 -12.62
CA ASN A 516 22.89 -13.14 -13.75
C ASN A 516 23.77 -11.87 -13.86
N HIS A 517 23.24 -10.71 -13.46
CA HIS A 517 23.96 -9.44 -13.47
C HIS A 517 24.01 -8.83 -12.08
N ARG A 518 25.12 -8.16 -11.76
CA ARG A 518 25.36 -7.46 -10.49
C ARG A 518 26.00 -6.12 -10.78
N TYR A 519 25.60 -5.10 -10.05
CA TYR A 519 26.09 -3.73 -10.20
C TYR A 519 26.29 -3.06 -8.84
N PRO A 520 27.33 -2.22 -8.68
CA PRO A 520 27.51 -1.45 -7.46
C PRO A 520 26.45 -0.34 -7.38
N VAL A 521 26.02 -0.07 -6.15
CA VAL A 521 25.08 0.99 -5.83
C VAL A 521 25.75 1.96 -4.85
N TYR A 522 25.59 3.25 -5.10
CA TYR A 522 26.17 4.33 -4.31
C TYR A 522 25.06 5.20 -3.72
N GLN A 523 25.17 5.48 -2.44
CA GLN A 523 24.30 6.38 -1.70
C GLN A 523 24.97 7.75 -1.58
N ILE A 524 24.19 8.79 -1.81
CA ILE A 524 24.64 10.18 -1.76
C ILE A 524 24.04 10.81 -0.50
N ALA A 525 24.91 11.19 0.43
CA ALA A 525 24.54 11.97 1.61
C ALA A 525 24.77 13.46 1.35
N LEU A 526 23.72 14.25 1.54
CA LEU A 526 23.78 15.71 1.50
C LEU A 526 24.02 16.22 2.92
N ALA A 527 25.18 16.79 3.21
CA ALA A 527 25.46 17.38 4.52
C ALA A 527 24.87 18.79 4.60
N GLU A 528 24.00 19.05 5.57
CA GLU A 528 23.56 20.40 5.93
C GLU A 528 24.62 21.05 6.83
N THR A 529 25.26 22.13 6.37
CA THR A 529 26.08 22.95 7.27
C THR A 529 25.15 23.83 8.11
N PRO A 530 25.20 23.78 9.46
CA PRO A 530 24.41 24.67 10.28
C PRO A 530 24.96 26.10 10.15
N VAL A 531 24.19 26.99 9.54
CA VAL A 531 24.50 28.44 9.54
C VAL A 531 24.40 28.95 10.98
N PRO A 532 25.43 29.61 11.54
CA PRO A 532 25.35 30.18 12.87
C PRO A 532 24.28 31.29 12.87
N GLN A 533 23.26 31.13 13.71
CA GLN A 533 22.22 32.14 13.90
C GLN A 533 22.85 33.43 14.42
N SER A 534 23.01 34.44 13.55
CA SER A 534 23.27 35.80 13.99
C SER A 534 21.99 36.33 14.66
N ARG A 535 22.10 36.67 15.95
CA ARG A 535 21.06 37.42 16.67
C ARG A 535 20.89 38.78 16.00
N ILE A 536 19.68 39.11 15.56
CA ILE A 536 19.14 40.48 15.54
C ILE A 536 17.71 40.41 16.04
#